data_AF-A0A2P7AUS2-F1
#
_entry.id   AF-A0A2P7AUS2-F1
#
_cell.length_a   1.000
_cell.length_b   1.000
_cell.length_c   1.000
_cell.angle_alpha   90.00
_cell.angle_beta   90.00
_cell.angle_gamma   90.00
#
_symmetry.space_group_name_H-M   'P 1'
#
loop_
_entity.id
_entity.type
_entity.pdbx_description
1 polymer ?
#
loop_
_entity_poly.entity_id
_entity_poly.type
_entity_poly.pdbx_seq_one_letter_code
_entity_poly.pdbx_strand_id
1 'polypeptide(L)' 'MRTAATQTGTAQARVTLPAYPDDCRVKEAHAALVVGSEVRSVLKRERLALDRQNSRTDRCAGFYDNISKTIQ' A
#
# COMPACT_ATOMS: atom_id res chain seq x y z
N MET A 1 -7.97 27.98 -32.25
CA MET A 1 -8.89 27.54 -31.16
C MET A 1 -8.76 26.05 -30.85
N ARG A 2 -8.80 25.12 -31.82
CA ARG A 2 -8.65 23.67 -31.58
C ARG A 2 -7.39 23.28 -30.80
N THR A 3 -6.23 23.82 -31.17
CA THR A 3 -4.94 23.50 -30.51
C THR A 3 -4.90 23.91 -29.04
N ALA A 4 -5.51 25.05 -28.70
CA ALA A 4 -5.63 25.52 -27.32
C ALA A 4 -6.62 24.64 -26.52
N ALA A 5 -7.75 24.25 -27.12
CA ALA A 5 -8.69 23.33 -26.48
C ALA A 5 -8.08 21.93 -26.26
N THR A 6 -7.28 21.43 -27.22
CA THR A 6 -6.55 20.17 -27.07
C THR A 6 -5.46 20.27 -25.99
N GLN A 7 -4.70 21.37 -25.94
CA GLN A 7 -3.70 21.61 -24.88
C GLN A 7 -4.34 21.78 -23.50
N THR A 8 -5.48 22.46 -23.41
CA THR A 8 -6.25 22.59 -22.17
C THR A 8 -6.80 21.23 -21.75
N GLY A 9 -7.34 20.44 -22.68
CA GLY A 9 -7.79 19.07 -22.42
C GLY A 9 -6.67 18.15 -21.96
N THR A 10 -5.46 18.22 -22.56
CA THR A 10 -4.31 17.41 -22.13
C THR A 10 -3.69 17.91 -20.81
N ALA A 11 -3.71 19.22 -20.54
CA ALA A 11 -3.28 19.80 -19.27
C ALA A 11 -4.26 19.44 -18.14
N GLN A 12 -5.56 19.43 -18.40
CA GLN A 12 -6.62 18.97 -17.50
C GLN A 12 -6.60 17.45 -17.30
N ALA A 13 -6.15 16.69 -18.31
CA ALA A 13 -5.98 15.25 -18.25
C ALA A 13 -4.72 14.78 -17.50
N ARG A 14 -3.91 15.70 -16.94
CA ARG A 14 -2.84 15.31 -16.01
C ARG A 14 -3.49 14.83 -14.71
N VAL A 15 -3.76 13.53 -14.65
CA VAL A 15 -4.18 12.84 -13.43
C VAL A 15 -3.06 13.01 -12.40
N THR A 16 -3.29 13.90 -11.44
CA THR A 16 -2.43 13.98 -10.26
C THR A 16 -2.84 12.84 -9.35
N LEU A 17 -2.02 11.79 -9.31
CA LEU A 17 -2.27 10.67 -8.41
C LEU A 17 -2.08 11.14 -6.96
N PRO A 18 -2.99 10.78 -6.05
CA PRO A 18 -2.80 11.07 -4.64
C PRO A 18 -1.55 10.33 -4.12
N ALA A 19 -0.91 10.91 -3.11
CA ALA A 19 0.26 10.31 -2.50
C ALA A 19 -0.09 8.91 -1.94
N TYR A 20 0.81 7.95 -2.16
CA TYR A 20 0.67 6.62 -1.59
C TYR A 20 0.73 6.71 -0.06
N PRO A 21 -0.21 6.08 0.68
CA PRO A 21 -0.24 6.22 2.12
C PRO A 21 1.08 5.80 2.79
N ASP A 22 1.54 6.59 3.76
CA ASP A 22 2.83 6.34 4.43
C ASP A 22 2.85 5.00 5.16
N ASP A 23 1.72 4.58 5.72
CA ASP A 23 1.61 3.27 6.38
C ASP A 23 1.91 2.12 5.41
N CYS A 24 1.56 2.28 4.13
CA CYS A 24 1.82 1.29 3.10
C CYS A 24 3.29 1.16 2.71
N ARG A 25 4.16 2.07 3.18
CA ARG A 25 5.63 1.96 3.06
C ARG A 25 6.25 1.21 4.24
N VAL A 26 5.52 1.04 5.34
CA VAL A 26 6.01 0.40 6.55
C VAL A 26 6.09 -1.11 6.36
N LYS A 27 7.22 -1.69 6.77
CA LYS A 27 7.41 -3.15 6.85
C LYS A 27 7.17 -3.61 8.28
N GLU A 28 6.37 -4.66 8.45
CA GLU A 28 6.22 -5.32 9.73
C GLU A 28 7.54 -5.96 10.18
N ALA A 29 7.90 -5.79 11.45
CA ALA A 29 9.06 -6.45 12.02
C ALA A 29 8.78 -7.93 12.27
N HIS A 30 9.81 -8.76 12.07
CA HIS A 30 9.81 -10.15 12.53
C HIS A 30 9.65 -10.23 14.05
N ALA A 31 9.19 -11.38 14.54
CA ALA A 31 9.14 -11.66 15.96
C ALA A 31 10.57 -11.73 16.53
N ALA A 32 10.77 -11.09 17.67
CA ALA A 32 12.07 -11.10 18.33
C ALA A 32 12.48 -12.53 18.74
N LEU A 33 13.68 -12.94 18.33
CA LEU A 33 14.34 -14.16 18.77
C LEU A 33 15.11 -13.88 20.07
N VAL A 34 14.65 -14.48 21.17
CA VAL A 34 15.31 -14.36 22.48
C VAL A 34 15.81 -15.75 22.89
N VAL A 35 17.07 -15.84 23.30
CA VAL A 35 17.68 -17.09 23.77
C VAL A 35 16.83 -17.70 24.88
N GLY A 36 16.56 -19.00 24.78
CA GLY A 36 15.69 -19.72 25.73
C GLY A 36 14.19 -19.60 25.46
N SER A 37 13.77 -18.84 24.44
CA SER A 37 12.36 -18.84 24.02
C SER A 37 11.96 -20.17 23.41
N GLU A 38 10.76 -20.62 23.75
CA GLU A 38 10.16 -21.79 23.12
C GLU A 38 9.84 -21.50 21.63
N VAL A 39 10.23 -22.43 20.76
CA VAL A 39 10.22 -22.23 19.30
C VAL A 39 8.80 -22.05 18.74
N ARG A 40 7.80 -22.80 19.22
CA ARG A 40 6.41 -22.65 18.77
C ARG A 40 5.83 -21.30 19.17
N SER A 41 6.21 -20.75 20.31
CA SER A 41 5.82 -19.41 20.75
C SER A 41 6.39 -18.33 19.82
N VAL A 42 7.66 -18.47 19.41
CA VAL A 42 8.26 -17.62 18.37
C VAL A 42 7.47 -17.75 17.06
N LEU A 43 7.20 -18.97 16.59
CA LEU A 43 6.47 -19.20 15.35
C LEU A 43 5.06 -18.60 15.39
N LYS A 44 4.37 -18.69 16.53
CA LYS A 44 3.06 -18.06 16.72
C LYS A 44 3.14 -16.54 16.59
N ARG A 45 4.18 -15.91 17.15
CA ARG A 45 4.41 -14.47 17.01
C ARG A 45 4.74 -14.07 15.57
N GLU A 46 5.52 -14.88 14.85
CA GLU A 46 5.78 -14.67 13.42
C GLU A 46 4.51 -14.74 12.57
N ARG A 47 3.63 -15.72 12.83
CA ARG A 47 2.32 -15.80 12.16
C ARG A 47 1.52 -14.51 12.34
N LEU A 48 1.45 -14.00 13.57
CA LEU A 48 0.74 -12.74 13.85
C LEU A 48 1.39 -11.53 13.16
N ALA A 49 2.72 -11.50 13.02
CA ALA A 49 3.40 -10.46 12.27
C ALA A 49 3.06 -10.53 10.77
N LEU A 50 3.08 -11.73 10.20
CA LEU A 50 2.67 -11.95 8.82
C LEU A 50 1.21 -11.56 8.57
N ASP A 51 0.30 -11.89 9.49
CA ASP A 51 -1.11 -11.51 9.38
C ASP A 51 -1.29 -9.98 9.33
N ARG A 52 -0.54 -9.24 10.17
CA ARG A 52 -0.55 -7.75 10.14
C ARG A 52 0.01 -7.21 8.84
N GLN A 53 1.11 -7.79 8.33
CA GLN A 53 1.69 -7.37 7.06
C GLN A 53 0.74 -7.64 5.89
N ASN A 54 0.09 -8.81 5.85
CA ASN A 54 -0.85 -9.18 4.78
C ASN A 54 -2.09 -8.29 4.81
N SER A 55 -2.66 -8.05 5.98
CA SER A 55 -3.80 -7.12 6.14
C SER A 55 -3.44 -5.71 5.63
N ARG A 56 -2.22 -5.24 5.91
CA ARG A 56 -1.72 -3.97 5.36
C ARG A 56 -1.59 -4.03 3.85
N THR A 57 -0.98 -5.08 3.31
CA THR A 57 -0.84 -5.29 1.86
C THR A 57 -2.19 -5.23 1.15
N ASP A 58 -3.21 -5.92 1.67
CA ASP A 58 -4.54 -5.95 1.07
C ASP A 58 -5.20 -4.56 1.06
N ARG A 59 -5.14 -3.84 2.19
CA ARG A 59 -5.62 -2.46 2.28
C ARG A 59 -4.91 -1.54 1.29
N CYS A 60 -3.60 -1.68 1.18
CA CYS A 60 -2.76 -0.84 0.35
C CYS A 60 -2.90 -1.14 -1.15
N ALA A 61 -3.18 -2.38 -1.53
CA ALA A 61 -3.56 -2.74 -2.90
C ALA A 61 -4.88 -2.05 -3.30
N GLY A 62 -5.85 -2.04 -2.39
CA GLY A 62 -7.14 -1.37 -2.60
C GLY A 62 -7.04 0.14 -2.87
N PHE A 63 -5.96 0.80 -2.45
CA PHE A 63 -5.74 2.23 -2.77
C PHE A 63 -5.66 2.47 -4.28
N TYR A 64 -4.85 1.70 -5.01
CA TYR A 64 -4.72 1.86 -6.46
C TYR A 64 -5.96 1.35 -7.22
N ASP A 65 -6.62 0.30 -6.71
CA ASP A 65 -7.89 -0.17 -7.29
C ASP A 65 -8.97 0.92 -7.24
N ASN A 66 -9.03 1.66 -6.13
CA ASN A 66 -9.96 2.76 -5.96
C ASN A 66 -9.60 3.99 -6.82
N ILE A 67 -8.31 4.30 -6.97
CA ILE A 67 -7.87 5.35 -7.90
C ILE A 67 -8.27 4.99 -9.32
N SER A 68 -7.99 3.76 -9.77
CA SER A 68 -8.33 3.27 -11.11
C SER A 68 -9.81 3.46 -11.44
N LYS A 69 -10.71 3.17 -10.49
CA LYS A 69 -12.16 3.39 -10.61
C LYS A 69 -12.57 4.87 -10.67
N THR A 70 -11.75 5.77 -10.14
CA THR A 70 -12.06 7.22 -10.06
C THR A 70 -11.57 7.99 -11.30
N ILE A 71 -10.62 7.42 -12.05
CA ILE A 71 -10.00 8.06 -13.22
C ILE A 71 -10.47 7.46 -14.57
N GLN A 72 -11.33 6.44 -14.54
CA GLN A 72 -12.10 5.95 -15.70
C GLN A 72 -13.34 6.80 -15.92
#